data_AF-A0A971K5R5-F1
#
_entry.id   AF-A0A971K5R5-F1
#
_cell.length_a   1.000
_cell.length_b   1.000
_cell.length_c   1.000
_cell.angle_alpha   90.00
_cell.angle_beta   90.00
_cell.angle_gamma   90.00
#
_symmetry.space_group_name_H-M   'P 1'
#
loop_
_entity.id
_entity.type
_entity.pdbx_description
1 polymer ?
#
loop_
_entity_poly.entity_id
_entity_poly.type
_entity_poly.pdbx_seq_one_letter_code
_entity_poly.pdbx_strand_id
1 'polypeptide(L)'
;MRKLRYALIIILSTSVFSGILISREKEYLTLDVDKITRYRENRIVFQRIERPDVQSQDNSVEILLVIKDNKSYFMSDGFDKIDEVKMKKIVMDAENKYIDNNDFWLNKINGKPDYIRIIYRRGDLLRNTNEEFVSSNFGQFYKTVRDGFIKVHVEKFRTLLKNRGESGLHVTKKQISMTVNPENSNDVKQKFFISATGKSGDEVVYYCEDADGDGITETFMAYRKDGFDWGVGSGPNILMIYGNTDKDIETLIGKLVNEAENGTVEEEKKMFQEFPQEGDILKMIEDITPMDRFYE
;
A
#
# COMPACT_ATOMS: atom_id res chain seq x y z
N MET A 1 43.95 -30.51 1.24
CA MET A 1 43.63 -29.14 1.70
C MET A 1 43.01 -28.22 0.64
N ARG A 2 43.36 -28.28 -0.67
CA ARG A 2 42.74 -27.43 -1.70
C ARG A 2 41.24 -27.68 -1.93
N LYS A 3 40.77 -28.94 -1.91
CA LYS A 3 39.36 -29.29 -2.12
C LYS A 3 38.42 -28.79 -1.00
N LEU A 4 38.90 -28.72 0.24
CA LEU A 4 38.14 -28.15 1.37
C LEU A 4 37.92 -26.64 1.22
N ARG A 5 38.88 -25.92 0.64
CA ARG A 5 38.78 -24.46 0.42
C ARG A 5 37.74 -24.11 -0.65
N TYR A 6 37.63 -24.91 -1.71
CA TYR A 6 36.59 -24.71 -2.73
C TYR A 6 35.19 -25.06 -2.24
N ALA A 7 35.04 -26.11 -1.41
CA ALA A 7 33.76 -26.43 -0.78
C ALA A 7 33.29 -25.30 0.16
N LEU A 8 34.20 -24.69 0.91
CA LEU A 8 33.90 -23.57 1.81
C LEU A 8 33.50 -22.29 1.03
N ILE A 9 34.14 -22.03 -0.11
CA ILE A 9 33.79 -20.89 -0.98
C ILE A 9 32.42 -21.10 -1.65
N ILE A 10 32.10 -22.33 -2.07
CA ILE A 10 30.78 -22.62 -2.66
C ILE A 10 29.67 -22.48 -1.61
N ILE A 11 29.87 -23.01 -0.39
CA ILE A 11 28.90 -22.86 0.72
C ILE A 11 28.73 -21.40 1.16
N LEU A 12 29.80 -20.60 1.13
CA LEU A 12 29.75 -19.17 1.44
C LEU A 12 29.12 -18.34 0.29
N SER A 13 29.17 -18.83 -0.96
CA SER A 13 28.52 -18.17 -2.09
C SER A 13 27.03 -18.52 -2.22
N THR A 14 26.61 -19.70 -1.78
CA THR A 14 25.19 -20.11 -1.80
C THR A 14 24.39 -19.58 -0.60
N SER A 15 25.04 -19.18 0.50
CA SER A 15 24.36 -18.54 1.65
C SER A 15 24.08 -17.04 1.45
N VAL A 16 24.63 -16.41 0.40
CA VAL A 16 24.38 -14.98 0.09
C VAL A 16 23.22 -14.80 -0.90
N PHE A 17 22.68 -15.90 -1.45
CA PHE A 17 21.57 -15.90 -2.41
C PHE A 17 20.28 -16.54 -1.87
N SER A 18 20.13 -16.64 -0.55
CA SER A 18 18.79 -16.77 0.04
C SER A 18 18.14 -15.40 -0.01
N GLY A 19 17.27 -15.20 -1.00
CA GLY A 19 16.47 -14.00 -1.15
C GLY A 19 15.82 -13.63 0.16
N ILE A 20 16.36 -12.59 0.80
CA ILE A 20 15.72 -11.92 1.91
C ILE A 20 14.37 -11.48 1.36
N LEU A 21 13.30 -12.02 1.95
CA LEU A 21 11.95 -11.53 1.76
C LEU A 21 11.93 -10.09 2.30
N ILE A 22 12.31 -9.13 1.46
CA ILE A 22 12.43 -7.69 1.77
C ILE A 22 11.09 -7.06 2.23
N SER A 23 9.99 -7.82 2.21
CA SER A 23 8.65 -7.32 2.56
C SER A 23 8.31 -7.36 4.05
N ARG A 24 9.04 -8.08 4.92
CA ARG A 24 8.57 -8.35 6.28
C ARG A 24 8.94 -7.32 7.36
N GLU A 25 9.85 -6.39 7.08
CA GLU A 25 10.30 -5.39 8.06
C GLU A 25 10.68 -4.06 7.40
N LYS A 26 9.78 -3.47 6.61
CA LYS A 26 9.88 -2.01 6.42
C LYS A 26 9.41 -1.38 7.73
N GLU A 27 10.34 -1.02 8.60
CA GLU A 27 10.07 -0.05 9.66
C GLU A 27 9.53 1.20 8.98
N TYR A 28 8.24 1.47 9.17
CA TYR A 28 7.61 2.67 8.65
C TYR A 28 7.89 3.79 9.64
N LEU A 29 8.24 4.96 9.12
CA LEU A 29 8.32 6.17 9.91
C LEU A 29 7.01 6.92 9.76
N THR A 30 6.36 7.22 10.88
CA THR A 30 5.22 8.14 10.92
C THR A 30 5.66 9.50 10.39
N LEU A 31 4.82 10.12 9.55
CA LEU A 31 5.10 11.41 8.95
C LEU A 31 5.32 12.48 10.04
N ASP A 32 6.49 13.10 10.00
CA ASP A 32 6.85 14.20 10.89
C ASP A 32 6.85 15.53 10.12
N VAL A 33 5.90 16.40 10.48
CA VAL A 33 5.72 17.72 9.84
C VAL A 33 6.91 18.66 10.09
N ASP A 34 7.68 18.47 11.17
CA ASP A 34 8.83 19.31 11.50
C ASP A 34 10.05 19.01 10.61
N LYS A 35 10.06 17.87 9.93
CA LYS A 35 11.11 17.49 8.96
C LYS A 35 10.88 18.05 7.56
N ILE A 36 9.76 18.74 7.32
CA ILE A 36 9.46 19.32 6.00
C ILE A 36 10.44 20.45 5.69
N THR A 37 11.16 20.33 4.58
CA THR A 37 12.11 21.36 4.14
C THR A 37 11.54 22.28 3.06
N ARG A 38 10.55 21.82 2.29
CA ARG A 38 9.99 22.53 1.13
C ARG A 38 8.50 22.85 1.32
N TYR A 39 8.20 24.11 1.59
CA TYR A 39 6.82 24.60 1.78
C TYR A 39 6.24 25.29 0.53
N ARG A 40 7.07 25.56 -0.48
CA ARG A 40 6.70 26.35 -1.67
C ARG A 40 5.96 25.53 -2.72
N GLU A 41 6.05 24.22 -2.65
CA GLU A 41 5.46 23.31 -3.63
C GLU A 41 4.09 22.85 -3.12
N ASN A 42 3.09 22.84 -4.01
CA ASN A 42 1.79 22.29 -3.66
C ASN A 42 1.90 20.77 -3.57
N ARG A 43 1.54 20.19 -2.43
CA ARG A 43 1.67 18.76 -2.15
C ARG A 43 0.49 18.26 -1.34
N ILE A 44 0.11 17.01 -1.59
CA ILE A 44 -0.84 16.26 -0.77
C ILE A 44 -0.17 14.92 -0.48
N VAL A 45 -0.22 14.52 0.78
CA VAL A 45 0.43 13.33 1.29
C VAL A 45 -0.53 12.66 2.26
N PHE A 46 -0.75 11.37 2.06
CA PHE A 46 -1.62 10.55 2.92
C PHE A 46 -0.88 9.32 3.42
N GLN A 47 -0.98 9.03 4.72
CA GLN A 47 -0.42 7.85 5.37
C GLN A 47 -1.49 7.24 6.28
N ARG A 48 -1.67 5.93 6.21
CA ARG A 48 -2.47 5.16 7.15
C ARG A 48 -1.68 3.92 7.54
N ILE A 49 -1.54 3.72 8.84
CA ILE A 49 -0.86 2.57 9.43
C ILE A 49 -1.79 1.98 10.48
N GLU A 50 -2.03 0.68 10.36
CA GLU A 50 -2.75 -0.08 11.36
C GLU A 50 -2.02 -1.42 11.59
N ARG A 51 -1.47 -1.60 12.80
CA ARG A 51 -0.58 -2.71 13.19
C ARG A 51 -0.82 -3.14 14.63
N PRO A 52 -1.95 -3.80 14.93
CA PRO A 52 -2.25 -4.22 16.30
C PRO A 52 -1.17 -5.15 16.91
N ASP A 53 -0.34 -5.78 16.07
CA ASP A 53 0.78 -6.65 16.45
C ASP A 53 1.99 -5.89 17.02
N VAL A 54 2.16 -4.61 16.70
CA VAL A 54 3.31 -3.79 17.13
C VAL A 54 2.90 -2.86 18.25
N GLN A 55 3.61 -2.93 19.38
CA GLN A 55 3.36 -2.07 20.55
C GLN A 55 4.52 -1.10 20.83
N SER A 56 5.68 -1.31 20.18
CA SER A 56 6.89 -0.51 20.38
C SER A 56 6.83 0.89 19.76
N GLN A 57 5.91 1.08 18.80
CA GLN A 57 5.69 2.31 18.05
C GLN A 57 4.19 2.54 17.89
N ASP A 58 3.83 3.74 17.45
CA ASP A 58 2.44 4.07 17.13
C ASP A 58 1.92 3.10 16.08
N ASN A 59 0.80 2.47 16.41
CA ASN A 59 0.29 1.30 15.74
C ASN A 59 -1.07 1.55 15.08
N SER A 60 -1.63 2.75 15.22
CA SER A 60 -2.91 3.13 14.62
C SER A 60 -2.91 4.63 14.36
N VAL A 61 -2.36 5.04 13.22
CA VAL A 61 -2.26 6.45 12.86
C VAL A 61 -2.67 6.68 11.40
N GLU A 62 -3.52 7.67 11.18
CA GLU A 62 -3.89 8.16 9.86
C GLU A 62 -3.54 9.65 9.76
N ILE A 63 -2.73 10.02 8.75
CA ILE A 63 -2.20 11.36 8.56
C ILE A 63 -2.55 11.87 7.17
N LEU A 64 -3.10 13.09 7.13
CA LEU A 64 -3.28 13.87 5.93
C LEU A 64 -2.47 15.16 6.03
N LEU A 65 -1.48 15.30 5.16
CA LEU A 65 -0.69 16.53 4.99
C LEU A 65 -1.03 17.18 3.66
N VAL A 66 -1.42 18.45 3.70
CA VAL A 66 -1.61 19.30 2.53
C VAL A 66 -0.67 20.49 2.63
N ILE A 67 0.16 20.71 1.61
CA ILE A 67 0.97 21.93 1.47
C ILE A 67 0.37 22.74 0.34
N LYS A 68 -0.03 23.97 0.64
CA LYS A 68 -0.58 24.90 -0.34
C LYS A 68 -0.23 26.34 0.06
N ASP A 69 0.22 27.14 -0.90
CA ASP A 69 0.49 28.57 -0.71
C ASP A 69 1.44 28.89 0.47
N ASN A 70 2.48 28.07 0.67
CA ASN A 70 3.42 28.14 1.81
C ASN A 70 2.84 27.80 3.18
N LYS A 71 1.61 27.27 3.23
CA LYS A 71 0.99 26.74 4.44
C LYS A 71 0.97 25.22 4.37
N SER A 72 1.36 24.59 5.48
CA SER A 72 1.17 23.16 5.70
C SER A 72 -0.02 22.95 6.62
N TYR A 73 -0.94 22.11 6.20
CA TYR A 73 -2.11 21.66 6.94
C TYR A 73 -1.86 20.19 7.26
N PHE A 74 -1.48 19.91 8.49
CA PHE A 74 -1.23 18.56 9.00
C PHE A 74 -2.43 18.18 9.86
N MET A 75 -3.10 17.08 9.51
CA MET A 75 -4.19 16.50 10.27
C MET A 75 -3.85 15.04 10.58
N SER A 76 -4.22 14.60 11.77
CA SER A 76 -4.06 13.21 12.20
C SER A 76 -5.36 12.70 12.82
N ASP A 77 -5.59 11.41 12.69
CA ASP A 77 -6.59 10.59 13.39
C ASP A 77 -5.84 9.42 14.05
N GLY A 78 -6.15 9.15 15.32
CA GLY A 78 -5.36 8.27 16.18
C GLY A 78 -4.12 8.96 16.78
N PHE A 79 -4.13 10.28 16.93
CA PHE A 79 -2.99 11.01 17.47
C PHE A 79 -2.84 10.78 18.97
N ASP A 80 -1.73 10.17 19.37
CA ASP A 80 -1.31 10.10 20.76
C ASP A 80 -0.12 11.02 21.06
N LYS A 81 -0.14 11.65 22.23
CA LYS A 81 1.02 12.41 22.71
C LYS A 81 2.07 11.46 23.27
N ILE A 82 3.24 11.45 22.64
CA ILE A 82 4.38 10.60 23.00
C ILE A 82 4.73 10.69 24.49
N ASP A 83 4.69 11.89 25.08
CA ASP A 83 5.04 12.08 26.49
C ASP A 83 4.02 11.41 27.44
N GLU A 84 2.73 11.46 27.10
CA GLU A 84 1.68 10.81 27.87
C GLU A 84 1.79 9.28 27.77
N VAL A 85 2.08 8.75 26.58
CA VAL A 85 2.34 7.32 26.34
C VAL A 85 3.54 6.83 27.15
N LYS A 86 4.66 7.59 27.14
CA LYS A 86 5.86 7.26 27.93
C LYS A 86 5.58 7.26 29.43
N MET A 87 4.86 8.27 29.92
CA MET A 87 4.50 8.36 31.33
C MET A 87 3.62 7.18 31.77
N LYS A 88 2.65 6.79 30.94
CA LYS A 88 1.83 5.59 31.20
C LYS A 88 2.67 4.33 31.25
N LYS A 89 3.57 4.14 30.29
CA LYS A 89 4.50 3.01 30.30
C LYS A 89 5.27 2.92 31.62
N ILE A 90 5.84 4.04 32.08
CA ILE A 90 6.56 4.11 33.36
C ILE A 90 5.66 3.75 34.56
N VAL A 91 4.45 4.30 34.61
CA VAL A 91 3.49 4.02 35.71
C VAL A 91 3.11 2.54 35.74
N MET A 92 2.86 1.93 34.57
CA MET A 92 2.45 0.53 34.48
C MET A 92 3.60 -0.44 34.80
N ASP A 93 4.81 -0.12 34.37
CA ASP A 93 6.04 -0.82 34.75
C ASP A 93 6.25 -0.75 36.28
N ALA A 94 5.98 0.41 36.91
CA ALA A 94 6.07 0.58 38.35
C ALA A 94 4.98 -0.17 39.13
N GLU A 95 3.78 -0.31 38.57
CA GLU A 95 2.66 -1.03 39.16
C GLU A 95 2.75 -2.57 39.00
N ASN A 96 3.78 -3.09 38.31
CA ASN A 96 3.93 -4.53 37.98
C ASN A 96 2.67 -5.17 37.36
N LYS A 97 1.83 -4.37 36.71
CA LYS A 97 0.67 -4.85 35.96
C LYS A 97 1.14 -5.35 34.60
N TYR A 98 1.80 -6.50 34.58
CA TYR A 98 2.02 -7.27 33.37
C TYR A 98 0.68 -7.87 32.94
N ILE A 99 -0.10 -7.08 32.22
CA ILE A 99 -1.24 -7.57 31.47
C ILE A 99 -0.69 -7.92 30.08
N ASP A 100 -0.77 -9.19 29.71
CA ASP A 100 -0.50 -9.61 28.34
C ASP A 100 -1.41 -8.80 27.40
N ASN A 101 -0.82 -8.04 26.47
CA ASN A 101 -1.49 -7.09 25.56
C ASN A 101 -1.88 -5.72 26.14
N ASN A 102 -1.00 -5.07 26.89
CA ASN A 102 -1.19 -3.65 27.20
C ASN A 102 -0.94 -2.77 25.98
N ASP A 103 -2.01 -2.17 25.46
CA ASP A 103 -1.93 -1.15 24.44
C ASP A 103 -1.70 0.22 25.09
N PHE A 104 -0.50 0.78 24.91
CA PHE A 104 -0.13 2.08 25.44
C PHE A 104 -0.65 3.25 24.59
N TRP A 105 -1.13 2.95 23.38
CA TRP A 105 -1.64 3.89 22.40
C TRP A 105 -3.17 3.90 22.50
N LEU A 106 -3.72 4.96 23.08
CA LEU A 106 -5.15 4.98 23.42
C LEU A 106 -6.02 5.37 22.24
N ASN A 107 -5.55 6.32 21.45
CA ASN A 107 -6.35 6.86 20.37
C ASN A 107 -6.16 5.95 19.16
N LYS A 108 -7.25 5.39 18.68
CA LYS A 108 -7.28 4.53 17.49
C LYS A 108 -7.99 5.25 16.37
N ILE A 109 -7.61 4.91 15.15
CA ILE A 109 -8.23 5.46 13.96
C ILE A 109 -9.73 5.18 14.00
N ASN A 110 -10.53 6.24 13.97
CA ASN A 110 -12.00 6.14 14.02
C ASN A 110 -12.68 6.84 12.83
N GLY A 111 -11.90 7.34 11.88
CA GLY A 111 -12.35 8.09 10.71
C GLY A 111 -12.60 9.57 10.99
N LYS A 112 -12.27 10.07 12.18
CA LYS A 112 -12.40 11.48 12.58
C LYS A 112 -11.05 12.03 13.05
N PRO A 113 -10.59 13.14 12.49
CA PRO A 113 -9.32 13.74 12.92
C PRO A 113 -9.43 14.27 14.36
N ASP A 114 -8.45 13.93 15.18
CA ASP A 114 -8.30 14.35 16.57
C ASP A 114 -7.22 15.43 16.76
N TYR A 115 -6.36 15.60 15.75
CA TYR A 115 -5.28 16.58 15.77
C TYR A 115 -5.20 17.40 14.49
N ILE A 116 -4.93 18.70 14.65
CA ILE A 116 -4.60 19.60 13.55
C ILE A 116 -3.44 20.51 13.92
N ARG A 117 -2.56 20.72 12.94
CA ARG A 117 -1.49 21.72 12.98
C ARG A 117 -1.42 22.46 11.64
N ILE A 118 -1.57 23.78 11.69
CA ILE A 118 -1.41 24.66 10.54
C ILE A 118 -0.12 25.44 10.72
N ILE A 119 0.81 25.28 9.78
CA ILE A 119 2.14 25.87 9.83
C ILE A 119 2.28 26.81 8.65
N TYR A 120 2.75 28.04 8.89
CA TYR A 120 3.22 28.93 7.84
C TYR A 120 4.74 28.97 7.84
N ARG A 121 5.36 28.35 6.84
CA ARG A 121 6.80 28.09 6.77
C ARG A 121 7.28 27.31 8.01
N ARG A 122 7.70 27.99 9.08
CA ARG A 122 8.18 27.38 10.34
C ARG A 122 7.42 27.85 11.59
N GLY A 123 6.43 28.73 11.43
CA GLY A 123 5.62 29.23 12.53
C GLY A 123 4.29 28.50 12.60
N ASP A 124 3.92 28.04 13.78
CA ASP A 124 2.59 27.48 14.02
C ASP A 124 1.55 28.62 14.03
N LEU A 125 0.55 28.51 13.16
CA LEU A 125 -0.62 29.39 13.14
C LEU A 125 -1.77 28.84 13.98
N LEU A 126 -1.92 27.51 13.99
CA LEU A 126 -2.92 26.80 14.76
C LEU A 126 -2.35 25.44 15.17
N ARG A 127 -2.59 25.05 16.41
CA ARG A 127 -2.34 23.69 16.89
C ARG A 127 -3.46 23.34 17.87
N ASN A 128 -4.16 22.24 17.61
CA ASN A 128 -5.23 21.76 18.48
C ASN A 128 -5.27 20.23 18.51
N THR A 129 -5.46 19.65 19.70
CA THR A 129 -5.52 18.21 19.97
C THR A 129 -6.89 17.79 20.54
N ASN A 130 -7.89 18.68 20.51
CA ASN A 130 -9.25 18.36 20.97
C ASN A 130 -10.07 17.79 19.80
N GLU A 131 -10.44 16.52 19.88
CA GLU A 131 -11.19 15.81 18.85
C GLU A 131 -12.51 16.50 18.48
N GLU A 132 -13.30 16.95 19.46
CA GLU A 132 -14.58 17.61 19.19
C GLU A 132 -14.38 18.88 18.34
N PHE A 133 -13.37 19.68 18.66
CA PHE A 133 -13.04 20.87 17.89
C PHE A 133 -12.53 20.51 16.50
N VAL A 134 -11.60 19.56 16.38
CA VAL A 134 -10.95 19.23 15.11
C VAL A 134 -11.92 18.56 14.16
N SER A 135 -12.66 17.56 14.64
CA SER A 135 -13.67 16.84 13.87
C SER A 135 -14.80 17.75 13.39
N SER A 136 -15.29 18.66 14.25
CA SER A 136 -16.38 19.58 13.87
C SER A 136 -15.97 20.61 12.82
N ASN A 137 -14.74 21.15 12.91
CA ASN A 137 -14.30 22.22 12.01
C ASN A 137 -13.62 21.70 10.73
N PHE A 138 -12.94 20.56 10.81
CA PHE A 138 -12.07 20.06 9.73
C PHE A 138 -12.41 18.64 9.26
N GLY A 139 -13.28 17.90 9.95
CA GLY A 139 -13.61 16.51 9.63
C GLY A 139 -14.15 16.31 8.21
N GLN A 140 -15.05 17.19 7.75
CA GLN A 140 -15.58 17.10 6.37
C GLN A 140 -14.48 17.36 5.32
N PHE A 141 -13.62 18.35 5.56
CA PHE A 141 -12.49 18.66 4.68
C PHE A 141 -11.53 17.48 4.61
N TYR A 142 -11.14 16.96 5.78
CA TYR A 142 -10.28 15.79 5.93
C TYR A 142 -10.77 14.61 5.09
N LYS A 143 -12.02 14.17 5.31
CA LYS A 143 -12.62 13.03 4.61
C LYS A 143 -12.69 13.27 3.09
N THR A 144 -13.14 14.45 2.67
CA THR A 144 -13.30 14.77 1.25
C THR A 144 -11.97 14.76 0.50
N VAL A 145 -10.93 15.38 1.08
CA VAL A 145 -9.60 15.44 0.47
C VAL A 145 -8.94 14.06 0.47
N ARG A 146 -9.02 13.34 1.59
CA ARG A 146 -8.52 11.96 1.71
C ARG A 146 -9.13 11.06 0.63
N ASP A 147 -10.46 10.95 0.60
CA ASP A 147 -11.16 10.04 -0.29
C ASP A 147 -10.94 10.42 -1.76
N GLY A 148 -10.97 11.73 -2.07
CA GLY A 148 -10.69 12.23 -3.42
C GLY A 148 -9.27 11.91 -3.87
N PHE A 149 -8.29 12.04 -2.98
CA PHE A 149 -6.89 11.78 -3.28
C PHE A 149 -6.62 10.28 -3.50
N ILE A 150 -7.16 9.41 -2.65
CA ILE A 150 -7.07 7.95 -2.81
C ILE A 150 -7.70 7.54 -4.15
N LYS A 151 -8.93 8.01 -4.45
CA LYS A 151 -9.62 7.69 -5.71
C LYS A 151 -8.80 8.02 -6.95
N VAL A 152 -8.16 9.19 -6.99
CA VAL A 152 -7.33 9.58 -8.14
C VAL A 152 -6.17 8.61 -8.35
N HIS A 153 -5.50 8.18 -7.29
CA HIS A 153 -4.39 7.23 -7.39
C HIS A 153 -4.85 5.81 -7.72
N VAL A 154 -5.99 5.38 -7.19
CA VAL A 154 -6.63 4.10 -7.54
C VAL A 154 -6.97 4.05 -9.03
N GLU A 155 -7.59 5.09 -9.58
CA GLU A 155 -7.94 5.15 -11.01
C GLU A 155 -6.70 5.19 -11.92
N LYS A 156 -5.63 5.89 -11.50
CA LYS A 156 -4.34 5.82 -12.20
C LYS A 156 -3.79 4.41 -12.20
N PHE A 157 -3.83 3.70 -11.07
CA PHE A 157 -3.36 2.32 -11.00
C PHE A 157 -4.20 1.38 -11.85
N ARG A 158 -5.54 1.50 -11.82
CA ARG A 158 -6.45 0.76 -12.71
C ARG A 158 -6.14 0.96 -14.19
N THR A 159 -5.71 2.15 -14.59
CA THR A 159 -5.27 2.41 -15.97
C THR A 159 -4.02 1.60 -16.32
N LEU A 160 -3.11 1.35 -15.37
CA LEU A 160 -1.98 0.44 -15.57
C LEU A 160 -2.43 -1.02 -15.68
N LEU A 161 -3.43 -1.43 -14.89
CA LEU A 161 -4.01 -2.78 -14.94
C LEU A 161 -4.64 -3.06 -16.31
N LYS A 162 -5.43 -2.12 -16.85
CA LYS A 162 -6.06 -2.24 -18.17
C LYS A 162 -5.06 -2.37 -19.32
N ASN A 163 -3.84 -1.85 -19.14
CA ASN A 163 -2.77 -1.89 -20.13
C ASN A 163 -1.62 -2.82 -19.69
N ARG A 164 -1.92 -3.90 -18.96
CA ARG A 164 -0.91 -4.79 -18.34
C ARG A 164 0.17 -5.32 -19.30
N GLY A 165 -0.17 -5.47 -20.59
CA GLY A 165 0.79 -5.90 -21.63
C GLY A 165 1.89 -4.88 -21.93
N GLU A 166 1.61 -3.58 -21.72
CA GLU A 166 2.54 -2.48 -22.01
C GLU A 166 3.04 -1.77 -20.75
N SER A 167 2.32 -1.86 -19.64
CA SER A 167 2.60 -1.12 -18.40
C SER A 167 3.70 -1.72 -17.53
N GLY A 168 4.27 -2.87 -17.92
CA GLY A 168 5.27 -3.58 -17.14
C GLY A 168 4.76 -4.03 -15.77
N LEU A 169 3.44 -4.23 -15.64
CA LEU A 169 2.81 -4.70 -14.42
C LEU A 169 3.36 -6.07 -14.04
N HIS A 170 3.79 -6.21 -12.79
CA HIS A 170 4.30 -7.45 -12.24
C HIS A 170 3.40 -7.93 -11.10
N VAL A 171 2.85 -9.13 -11.24
CA VAL A 171 2.04 -9.78 -10.21
C VAL A 171 2.83 -10.93 -9.62
N THR A 172 2.93 -10.96 -8.29
CA THR A 172 3.57 -12.04 -7.53
C THR A 172 2.53 -12.77 -6.71
N LYS A 173 2.43 -14.09 -6.90
CA LYS A 173 1.55 -14.99 -6.16
C LYS A 173 2.38 -15.99 -5.37
N LYS A 174 2.16 -16.10 -4.06
CA LYS A 174 2.86 -17.04 -3.17
C LYS A 174 1.85 -17.78 -2.30
N GLN A 175 1.99 -19.10 -2.16
CA GLN A 175 1.09 -19.88 -1.31
C GLN A 175 1.39 -19.63 0.17
N ILE A 176 0.36 -19.30 0.96
CA ILE A 176 0.44 -19.08 2.41
C ILE A 176 0.13 -20.37 3.16
N SER A 177 -1.03 -20.95 2.88
CA SER A 177 -1.53 -22.12 3.59
C SER A 177 -2.37 -23.01 2.69
N MET A 178 -2.52 -24.27 3.12
CA MET A 178 -3.35 -25.26 2.45
C MET A 178 -4.15 -25.98 3.52
N THR A 179 -5.47 -25.87 3.45
CA THR A 179 -6.39 -26.61 4.30
C THR A 179 -6.99 -27.73 3.48
N VAL A 180 -6.80 -28.97 3.93
CA VAL A 180 -7.43 -30.15 3.34
C VAL A 180 -8.62 -30.53 4.21
N ASN A 181 -9.78 -30.71 3.62
CA ASN A 181 -10.96 -31.18 4.33
C ASN A 181 -10.73 -32.62 4.83
N PRO A 182 -10.86 -32.91 6.14
CA PRO A 182 -10.66 -34.27 6.67
C PRO A 182 -11.61 -35.32 6.08
N GLU A 183 -12.80 -34.89 5.65
CA GLU A 183 -13.84 -35.78 5.12
C GLU A 183 -13.77 -35.95 3.59
N ASN A 184 -13.06 -35.06 2.90
CA ASN A 184 -12.89 -35.10 1.45
C ASN A 184 -11.50 -34.61 1.06
N SER A 185 -10.59 -35.54 0.77
CA SER A 185 -9.20 -35.24 0.40
C SER A 185 -9.05 -34.45 -0.91
N ASN A 186 -10.12 -34.32 -1.71
CA ASN A 186 -10.12 -33.50 -2.93
C ASN A 186 -10.59 -32.05 -2.69
N ASP A 187 -11.13 -31.74 -1.51
CA ASP A 187 -11.52 -30.37 -1.12
C ASP A 187 -10.35 -29.68 -0.44
N VAL A 188 -9.47 -29.12 -1.28
CA VAL A 188 -8.25 -28.43 -0.87
C VAL A 188 -8.45 -26.92 -1.05
N LYS A 189 -8.44 -26.18 0.05
CA LYS A 189 -8.48 -24.71 0.04
C LYS A 189 -7.06 -24.17 0.17
N GLN A 190 -6.57 -23.55 -0.89
CA GLN A 190 -5.27 -22.88 -0.90
C GLN A 190 -5.47 -21.39 -0.68
N LYS A 191 -4.73 -20.82 0.27
CA LYS A 191 -4.63 -19.37 0.45
C LYS A 191 -3.36 -18.86 -0.20
N PHE A 192 -3.47 -17.74 -0.91
CA PHE A 192 -2.36 -17.12 -1.60
C PHE A 192 -2.17 -15.70 -1.14
N PHE A 193 -0.92 -15.36 -0.88
CA PHE A 193 -0.43 -14.00 -0.87
C PHE A 193 -0.37 -13.50 -2.31
N ILE A 194 -0.94 -12.34 -2.58
CA ILE A 194 -0.90 -11.73 -3.90
C ILE A 194 -0.45 -10.28 -3.77
N SER A 195 0.51 -9.90 -4.60
CA SER A 195 0.94 -8.51 -4.70
C SER A 195 1.07 -8.12 -6.17
N ALA A 196 0.79 -6.85 -6.48
CA ALA A 196 0.98 -6.30 -7.81
C ALA A 196 1.76 -4.99 -7.74
N THR A 197 2.70 -4.82 -8.67
CA THR A 197 3.53 -3.63 -8.80
C THR A 197 3.51 -3.11 -10.22
N GLY A 198 3.39 -1.79 -10.40
CA GLY A 198 3.43 -1.16 -11.72
C GLY A 198 4.04 0.24 -11.67
N LYS A 199 4.71 0.67 -12.74
CA LYS A 199 5.25 2.02 -12.88
C LYS A 199 4.44 2.80 -13.92
N SER A 200 3.95 3.97 -13.55
CA SER A 200 3.27 4.89 -14.47
C SER A 200 4.26 5.77 -15.25
N GLY A 201 3.77 6.41 -16.32
CA GLY A 201 4.56 7.32 -17.15
C GLY A 201 5.08 8.57 -16.42
N ASP A 202 4.42 9.01 -15.34
CA ASP A 202 4.89 10.10 -14.47
C ASP A 202 5.89 9.63 -13.38
N GLU A 203 6.42 8.42 -13.55
CA GLU A 203 7.39 7.73 -12.69
C GLU A 203 6.90 7.35 -11.29
N VAL A 204 5.59 7.33 -11.09
CA VAL A 204 5.00 6.83 -9.85
C VAL A 204 4.99 5.31 -9.87
N VAL A 205 5.51 4.69 -8.82
CA VAL A 205 5.47 3.25 -8.59
C VAL A 205 4.31 2.95 -7.68
N TYR A 206 3.38 2.15 -8.19
CA TYR A 206 2.23 1.66 -7.46
C TYR A 206 2.47 0.25 -6.96
N TYR A 207 1.97 -0.03 -5.76
CA TYR A 207 2.02 -1.34 -5.12
C TYR A 207 0.70 -1.62 -4.43
N CYS A 208 0.16 -2.83 -4.59
CA CYS A 208 -0.93 -3.34 -3.77
C CYS A 208 -0.65 -4.77 -3.31
N GLU A 209 -1.23 -5.14 -2.16
CA GLU A 209 -1.02 -6.45 -1.53
C GLU A 209 -2.27 -6.91 -0.76
N ASP A 210 -2.55 -8.21 -0.91
CA ASP A 210 -3.44 -9.03 -0.10
C ASP A 210 -2.53 -10.00 0.69
N ALA A 211 -2.44 -9.79 2.00
CA ALA A 211 -1.50 -10.49 2.85
C ALA A 211 -2.05 -11.81 3.42
N ASP A 212 -3.37 -11.92 3.62
CA ASP A 212 -4.02 -13.05 4.28
C ASP A 212 -4.77 -14.00 3.31
N GLY A 213 -4.86 -13.58 2.04
CA GLY A 213 -5.40 -14.33 0.92
C GLY A 213 -6.92 -14.40 0.92
N ASP A 214 -7.60 -13.40 1.45
CA ASP A 214 -9.08 -13.29 1.42
C ASP A 214 -9.63 -12.59 0.15
N GLY A 215 -8.73 -12.08 -0.71
CA GLY A 215 -9.07 -11.37 -1.93
C GLY A 215 -9.31 -9.86 -1.74
N ILE A 216 -9.08 -9.33 -0.54
CA ILE A 216 -9.21 -7.92 -0.20
C ILE A 216 -7.81 -7.30 -0.13
N THR A 217 -7.66 -6.15 -0.80
CA THR A 217 -6.44 -5.36 -0.73
C THR A 217 -6.36 -4.60 0.60
N GLU A 218 -5.42 -4.97 1.45
CA GLU A 218 -5.18 -4.34 2.75
C GLU A 218 -4.07 -3.28 2.68
N THR A 219 -3.15 -3.46 1.72
CA THR A 219 -2.00 -2.58 1.54
C THR A 219 -2.01 -1.93 0.16
N PHE A 220 -1.84 -0.61 0.12
CA PHE A 220 -1.71 0.17 -1.12
C PHE A 220 -0.69 1.30 -0.96
N MET A 221 0.22 1.44 -1.93
CA MET A 221 1.26 2.48 -1.93
C MET A 221 1.37 3.17 -3.29
N ALA A 222 1.62 4.48 -3.29
CA ALA A 222 1.95 5.25 -4.48
C ALA A 222 3.21 6.10 -4.23
N TYR A 223 4.34 5.55 -4.65
CA TYR A 223 5.67 6.11 -4.40
C TYR A 223 6.16 6.90 -5.61
N ARG A 224 6.69 8.11 -5.38
CA ARG A 224 7.33 8.92 -6.44
C ARG A 224 8.67 9.43 -5.92
N LYS A 225 9.73 9.13 -6.66
CA LYS A 225 11.08 9.60 -6.33
C LYS A 225 11.30 11.04 -6.83
N ASP A 226 10.52 11.98 -6.30
CA ASP A 226 10.58 13.39 -6.71
C ASP A 226 11.48 14.27 -5.82
N GLY A 227 12.23 13.66 -4.89
CA GLY A 227 13.16 14.36 -4.03
C GLY A 227 12.49 15.30 -3.03
N PHE A 228 11.18 15.12 -2.78
CA PHE A 228 10.52 15.70 -1.62
C PHE A 228 10.99 14.97 -0.37
N ASP A 229 11.95 15.60 0.31
CA ASP A 229 12.77 14.99 1.36
C ASP A 229 12.18 15.23 2.77
N TRP A 230 11.77 14.15 3.44
CA TRP A 230 11.35 14.09 4.84
C TRP A 230 12.38 13.32 5.72
N GLY A 231 13.61 13.14 5.22
CA GLY A 231 14.68 12.37 5.85
C GLY A 231 15.38 11.41 4.87
N VAL A 232 16.50 10.80 5.27
CA VAL A 232 17.36 10.03 4.33
C VAL A 232 16.57 8.88 3.65
N GLY A 233 16.26 9.05 2.34
CA GLY A 233 15.60 8.04 1.48
C GLY A 233 14.23 8.42 0.86
N SER A 234 13.81 9.67 0.94
CA SER A 234 12.39 10.07 0.81
C SER A 234 11.72 10.10 -0.58
N GLY A 235 10.43 9.72 -0.59
CA GLY A 235 9.34 10.38 -1.34
C GLY A 235 8.07 9.54 -1.59
N PRO A 236 6.93 9.72 -0.90
CA PRO A 236 5.65 9.26 -1.47
C PRO A 236 4.55 10.33 -1.54
N ASN A 237 3.74 10.25 -2.60
CA ASN A 237 2.52 11.03 -2.76
C ASN A 237 1.34 10.34 -2.04
N ILE A 238 1.26 9.00 -1.99
CA ILE A 238 0.49 8.24 -0.98
C ILE A 238 1.52 7.34 -0.27
N LEU A 239 1.83 7.66 0.99
CA LEU A 239 2.87 6.98 1.76
C LEU A 239 2.63 5.50 1.85
N MET A 240 1.46 5.15 2.37
CA MET A 240 1.18 3.80 2.80
C MET A 240 -0.27 3.77 3.24
N ILE A 241 -1.05 2.84 2.74
CA ILE A 241 -2.18 2.27 3.46
C ILE A 241 -1.69 0.89 3.84
N TYR A 242 -1.66 0.57 5.13
CA TYR A 242 -1.18 -0.73 5.62
C TYR A 242 -2.09 -1.27 6.70
N GLY A 243 -2.44 -2.56 6.58
CA GLY A 243 -3.29 -3.26 7.53
C GLY A 243 -4.70 -2.68 7.65
N ASN A 244 -5.24 -2.11 6.55
CA ASN A 244 -6.49 -1.37 6.60
C ASN A 244 -7.68 -2.25 6.99
N THR A 245 -8.33 -1.94 8.12
CA THR A 245 -9.61 -2.56 8.52
C THR A 245 -10.83 -1.68 8.28
N ASP A 246 -10.63 -0.42 7.85
CA ASP A 246 -11.70 0.55 7.62
C ASP A 246 -12.47 0.24 6.33
N LYS A 247 -13.80 0.08 6.46
CA LYS A 247 -14.72 -0.23 5.36
C LYS A 247 -14.85 0.88 4.32
N ASP A 248 -14.68 2.14 4.70
CA ASP A 248 -14.72 3.26 3.76
C ASP A 248 -13.51 3.18 2.81
N ILE A 249 -12.32 2.86 3.33
CA ILE A 249 -11.08 2.72 2.55
C ILE A 249 -11.07 1.39 1.79
N GLU A 250 -11.56 0.30 2.39
CA GLU A 250 -11.73 -1.01 1.74
C GLU A 250 -12.57 -0.88 0.46
N THR A 251 -13.61 -0.04 0.48
CA THR A 251 -14.45 0.22 -0.70
C THR A 251 -13.65 0.88 -1.84
N LEU A 252 -12.58 1.61 -1.53
CA LEU A 252 -11.73 2.30 -2.51
C LEU A 252 -10.64 1.39 -3.08
N ILE A 253 -9.94 0.63 -2.23
CA ILE A 253 -8.75 -0.13 -2.64
C ILE A 253 -8.98 -1.64 -2.71
N GLY A 254 -10.00 -2.18 -2.03
CA GLY A 254 -10.12 -3.59 -1.70
C GLY A 254 -10.13 -4.53 -2.92
N LYS A 255 -10.58 -4.07 -4.08
CA LYS A 255 -10.64 -4.88 -5.31
C LYS A 255 -9.34 -4.89 -6.13
N LEU A 256 -8.35 -4.05 -5.80
CA LEU A 256 -7.20 -3.81 -6.68
C LEU A 256 -6.35 -5.06 -6.93
N VAL A 257 -6.10 -5.87 -5.91
CA VAL A 257 -5.32 -7.11 -6.04
C VAL A 257 -6.06 -8.13 -6.90
N ASN A 258 -7.36 -8.32 -6.66
CA ASN A 258 -8.19 -9.21 -7.48
C ASN A 258 -8.25 -8.73 -8.95
N GLU A 259 -8.43 -7.43 -9.16
CA GLU A 259 -8.38 -6.80 -10.48
C GLU A 259 -7.00 -6.98 -11.16
N ALA A 260 -5.90 -6.98 -10.39
CA ALA A 260 -4.56 -7.19 -10.92
C ALA A 260 -4.28 -8.64 -11.33
N GLU A 261 -4.80 -9.62 -10.58
CA GLU A 261 -4.67 -11.04 -10.91
C GLU A 261 -5.59 -11.43 -12.07
N ASN A 262 -6.89 -11.18 -11.92
CA ASN A 262 -7.93 -11.72 -12.80
C ASN A 262 -8.33 -10.77 -13.93
N GLY A 263 -7.93 -9.50 -13.84
CA GLY A 263 -8.36 -8.45 -14.75
C GLY A 263 -9.57 -7.69 -14.28
N THR A 264 -9.81 -6.58 -14.96
CA THR A 264 -10.98 -5.75 -14.70
C THR A 264 -12.17 -6.21 -15.55
N VAL A 265 -13.39 -6.02 -15.07
CA VAL A 265 -14.62 -6.31 -15.82
C VAL A 265 -14.68 -5.54 -17.15
N GLU A 266 -14.08 -4.34 -17.20
CA GLU A 266 -14.01 -3.55 -18.43
C GLU A 266 -13.04 -4.14 -19.44
N GLU A 267 -11.91 -4.67 -18.98
CA GLU A 267 -10.94 -5.35 -19.84
C GLU A 267 -11.51 -6.65 -20.41
N GLU A 268 -12.22 -7.43 -19.59
CA GLU A 268 -12.95 -8.62 -20.06
C GLU A 268 -13.92 -8.26 -21.19
N LYS A 269 -14.72 -7.20 -21.03
CA LYS A 269 -15.63 -6.72 -22.09
C LYS A 269 -14.88 -6.30 -23.36
N LYS A 270 -13.74 -5.63 -23.21
CA LYS A 270 -12.91 -5.21 -24.35
C LYS A 270 -12.32 -6.43 -25.08
N MET A 271 -11.85 -7.43 -24.35
CA MET A 271 -11.34 -8.68 -24.93
C MET A 271 -12.41 -9.42 -25.73
N PHE A 272 -13.65 -9.47 -25.24
CA PHE A 272 -14.75 -10.07 -26.02
C PHE A 272 -15.07 -9.30 -27.31
N GLN A 273 -14.94 -7.97 -27.30
CA GLN A 273 -15.16 -7.13 -28.49
C GLN A 273 -14.02 -7.25 -29.51
N GLU A 274 -12.79 -7.42 -29.04
CA GLU A 274 -11.58 -7.51 -29.88
C GLU A 274 -11.26 -8.96 -30.28
N PHE A 275 -12.00 -9.95 -29.79
CA PHE A 275 -11.77 -11.35 -30.13
C PHE A 275 -12.02 -11.59 -31.62
N PRO A 276 -11.08 -12.23 -32.34
CA PRO A 276 -11.20 -12.40 -33.79
C PRO A 276 -12.41 -13.27 -34.14
N GLN A 277 -13.12 -12.91 -35.21
CA GLN A 277 -14.24 -13.71 -35.69
C GLN A 277 -13.73 -14.94 -36.46
N GLU A 278 -14.54 -15.99 -36.51
CA GLU A 278 -14.21 -17.24 -37.20
C GLU A 278 -13.80 -16.99 -38.67
N GLY A 279 -14.50 -16.11 -39.38
CA GLY A 279 -14.17 -15.76 -40.77
C GLY A 279 -12.80 -15.10 -40.94
N ASP A 280 -12.37 -14.27 -39.98
CA ASP A 280 -11.05 -13.62 -40.01
C ASP A 280 -9.94 -14.66 -39.83
N ILE A 281 -10.16 -15.64 -38.94
CA ILE A 281 -9.22 -16.74 -38.70
C ILE A 281 -9.16 -17.68 -39.91
N LEU A 282 -10.30 -18.01 -40.52
CA LEU A 282 -10.34 -18.87 -41.71
C LEU A 282 -9.61 -18.23 -42.89
N LYS A 283 -9.80 -16.92 -43.10
CA LYS A 283 -9.06 -16.19 -44.13
C LYS A 283 -7.56 -16.15 -43.83
N MET A 284 -7.18 -15.94 -42.56
CA MET A 284 -5.78 -16.03 -42.15
C MET A 284 -5.20 -17.41 -42.45
N ILE A 285 -5.94 -18.49 -42.21
CA ILE A 285 -5.53 -19.86 -42.52
C ILE A 285 -5.27 -20.01 -44.03
N GLU A 286 -6.19 -19.56 -44.89
CA GLU A 286 -6.00 -19.60 -46.34
C GLU A 286 -4.76 -18.81 -46.80
N ASP A 287 -4.52 -17.65 -46.22
CA ASP A 287 -3.38 -16.79 -46.53
C ASP A 287 -2.03 -17.41 -46.11
N ILE A 288 -1.98 -18.12 -44.97
CA ILE A 288 -0.74 -18.78 -44.49
C ILE A 288 -0.52 -20.17 -45.09
N THR A 289 -1.56 -20.82 -45.61
CA THR A 289 -1.48 -22.11 -46.30
C THR A 289 -2.00 -22.02 -47.74
N PRO A 290 -1.33 -21.26 -48.62
CA PRO A 290 -1.74 -21.16 -50.00
C PRO A 290 -1.60 -22.53 -50.68
N MET A 291 -2.64 -22.94 -51.43
CA MET A 291 -2.58 -24.15 -52.24
C MET A 291 -1.54 -24.00 -53.35
N ASP A 292 -0.70 -25.02 -53.53
CA ASP A 292 0.24 -25.08 -54.64
C ASP A 292 -0.53 -25.07 -55.96
N ARG A 293 -0.33 -24.01 -56.76
CA ARG A 293 -0.89 -23.93 -58.10
C ARG A 293 0.00 -24.72 -59.05
N PHE A 294 -0.31 -25.99 -59.25
CA PHE A 294 0.25 -26.76 -60.36
C PHE A 294 -0.52 -26.41 -61.63
N TYR A 295 0.20 -26.18 -62.73
CA TYR A 295 -0.36 -25.86 -64.04
C TYR A 295 -1.30 -27.00 -64.48
N GLU A 296 -2.59 -26.68 -64.67
CA GLU A 296 -3.53 -27.51 -65.46
C GLU A 296 -3.27 -27.34 -66.96
#